data_AF-A0A939HND8-F1
#
_entry.id   AF-A0A939HND8-F1
#
_cell.length_a   1.000
_cell.length_b   1.000
_cell.length_c   1.000
_cell.angle_alpha   90.00
_cell.angle_beta   90.00
_cell.angle_gamma   90.00
#
_symmetry.space_group_name_H-M   'P 1'
#
loop_
_entity.id
_entity.type
_entity.pdbx_description
1 polymer ?
#
loop_
_entity_poly.entity_id
_entity_poly.type
_entity_poly.pdbx_seq_one_letter_code
_entity_poly.pdbx_strand_id
1 'polypeptide(L)'
;MVELIGAEIVDLMMPLIVLERQAERLDSQEEYEAFRERHASENSRVLARVRQAGFIRDDATLQDMQEVFDAAMRNLAARGTASDCAVGKAILNEAWLGLRGWSR
;
A
#
# COMPACT_ATOMS: atom_id res chain seq x y z
N MET A 1 -18.27 -4.94 -6.59
CA MET A 1 -17.84 -3.55 -6.37
C MET A 1 -16.56 -3.52 -5.55
N VAL A 2 -16.55 -4.03 -4.32
CA VAL A 2 -15.35 -4.11 -3.45
C VAL A 2 -14.17 -4.88 -4.08
N GLU A 3 -14.40 -5.96 -4.82
CA GLU A 3 -13.32 -6.70 -5.52
C GLU A 3 -12.63 -5.89 -6.63
N LEU A 4 -13.38 -5.03 -7.35
CA LEU A 4 -12.80 -4.15 -8.36
C LEU A 4 -11.93 -3.06 -7.70
N ILE A 5 -12.38 -2.55 -6.55
CA ILE A 5 -11.65 -1.57 -5.74
C ILE A 5 -10.35 -2.18 -5.20
N GLY A 6 -10.39 -3.44 -4.73
CA GLY A 6 -9.19 -4.15 -4.29
C GLY A 6 -8.13 -4.25 -5.39
N ALA A 7 -8.53 -4.53 -6.63
CA ALA A 7 -7.62 -4.56 -7.78
C ALA A 7 -7.03 -3.17 -8.10
N GLU A 8 -7.86 -2.12 -8.11
CA GLU A 8 -7.41 -0.74 -8.36
C GLU A 8 -6.40 -0.27 -7.31
N ILE A 9 -6.65 -0.56 -6.03
CA ILE A 9 -5.72 -0.24 -4.95
C ILE A 9 -4.41 -1.00 -5.09
N VAL A 10 -4.44 -2.27 -5.46
CA VAL A 10 -3.22 -3.05 -5.76
C VAL A 10 -2.44 -2.39 -6.89
N ASP A 11 -3.09 -2.03 -7.98
CA ASP A 11 -2.43 -1.40 -9.12
C ASP A 11 -1.80 -0.03 -8.74
N LEU A 12 -2.42 0.72 -7.82
CA LEU A 12 -1.83 1.95 -7.26
C LEU A 12 -0.61 1.70 -6.38
N MET A 13 -0.59 0.60 -5.61
CA MET A 13 0.54 0.22 -4.76
C MET A 13 1.72 -0.37 -5.54
N MET A 14 1.46 -0.90 -6.75
CA MET A 14 2.47 -1.64 -7.49
C MET A 14 3.80 -0.92 -7.73
N PRO A 15 3.85 0.39 -7.99
CA PRO A 15 5.12 1.09 -8.11
C PRO A 15 6.01 0.94 -6.86
N LEU A 16 5.44 1.05 -5.65
CA LEU A 16 6.22 0.86 -4.42
C LEU A 16 6.57 -0.60 -4.16
N ILE A 17 5.67 -1.53 -4.45
CA ILE A 17 5.97 -2.97 -4.35
C ILE A 17 7.15 -3.34 -5.27
N VAL A 18 7.19 -2.79 -6.49
CA VAL A 18 8.31 -3.01 -7.41
C VAL A 18 9.60 -2.38 -6.89
N LEU A 19 9.55 -1.19 -6.28
CA LEU A 19 10.72 -0.56 -5.68
C LEU A 19 11.25 -1.36 -4.48
N GLU A 20 10.38 -1.88 -3.61
CA GLU A 20 10.80 -2.73 -2.49
C GLU A 20 11.43 -4.04 -2.97
N ARG A 21 10.91 -4.68 -4.04
CA ARG A 21 11.58 -5.83 -4.67
C ARG A 21 12.97 -5.52 -5.22
N GLN A 22 13.20 -4.28 -5.68
CA GLN A 22 14.53 -3.85 -6.11
C GLN A 22 15.45 -3.64 -4.91
N ALA A 23 14.89 -3.07 -3.84
CA ALA A 23 15.58 -2.83 -2.58
C ALA A 23 16.01 -4.13 -1.88
N GLU A 24 15.25 -5.22 -2.00
CA GLU A 24 15.59 -6.56 -1.50
C GLU A 24 16.93 -7.11 -2.04
N ARG A 25 17.44 -6.56 -3.15
CA ARG A 25 18.70 -6.97 -3.78
C ARG A 25 19.89 -6.11 -3.38
N LEU A 26 19.69 -5.10 -2.53
CA LEU A 26 20.75 -4.24 -2.05
C LEU A 26 21.52 -4.96 -0.94
N ASP A 27 22.84 -4.88 -1.00
CA ASP A 27 23.73 -5.66 -0.14
C ASP A 27 24.09 -4.91 1.16
N SER A 28 23.68 -3.64 1.28
CA SER A 28 23.98 -2.80 2.43
C SER A 28 22.84 -1.88 2.85
N GLN A 29 22.84 -1.53 4.14
CA GLN A 29 21.91 -0.57 4.72
C GLN A 29 22.09 0.84 4.13
N GLU A 30 23.32 1.25 3.81
CA GLU A 30 23.63 2.55 3.22
C GLU A 30 23.03 2.67 1.80
N GLU A 31 23.15 1.62 0.99
CA GLU A 31 22.52 1.57 -0.34
C GLU A 31 21.00 1.61 -0.23
N TYR A 32 20.43 0.91 0.75
CA TYR A 32 18.99 0.94 1.01
C TYR A 32 18.51 2.34 1.40
N GLU A 33 19.23 3.03 2.27
CA GLU A 33 18.88 4.40 2.68
C GLU A 33 18.96 5.39 1.52
N ALA A 34 20.04 5.34 0.74
CA ALA A 34 20.18 6.16 -0.46
C ALA A 34 19.11 5.84 -1.52
N PHE A 35 18.72 4.57 -1.64
CA PHE A 35 17.62 4.15 -2.50
C PHE A 35 16.29 4.73 -2.04
N ARG A 36 15.97 4.63 -0.74
CA ARG A 36 14.74 5.23 -0.19
C ARG A 36 14.69 6.74 -0.37
N GLU A 37 15.81 7.44 -0.14
CA GLU A 37 15.86 8.89 -0.32
C GLU A 37 15.59 9.28 -1.77
N ARG A 38 16.21 8.58 -2.73
CA ARG A 38 15.98 8.79 -4.17
C ARG A 38 14.52 8.59 -4.57
N HIS A 39 13.82 7.66 -3.93
CA HIS A 39 12.44 7.29 -4.23
C HIS A 39 11.40 7.90 -3.28
N ALA A 40 11.79 8.81 -2.38
CA ALA A 40 10.89 9.40 -1.38
C ALA A 40 9.67 10.13 -1.98
N SER A 41 9.85 10.75 -3.16
CA SER A 41 8.77 11.41 -3.90
C SER A 41 7.74 10.41 -4.44
N GLU A 42 8.19 9.25 -4.91
CA GLU A 42 7.32 8.16 -5.37
C GLU A 42 6.55 7.56 -4.20
N ASN A 43 7.22 7.35 -3.05
CA ASN A 43 6.58 6.89 -1.82
C ASN A 43 5.43 7.81 -1.41
N SER A 44 5.72 9.11 -1.31
CA SER A 44 4.72 10.12 -0.94
C SER A 44 3.57 10.18 -1.95
N ARG A 45 3.87 10.05 -3.25
CA ARG A 45 2.87 10.06 -4.33
C ARG A 45 1.94 8.85 -4.24
N VAL A 46 2.48 7.65 -4.06
CA VAL A 46 1.69 6.41 -3.98
C VAL A 46 0.85 6.41 -2.70
N LEU A 47 1.42 6.75 -1.55
CA LEU A 47 0.67 6.84 -0.29
C LEU A 47 -0.50 7.83 -0.40
N ALA A 48 -0.27 9.01 -1.00
CA ALA A 48 -1.33 9.99 -1.23
C ALA A 48 -2.43 9.44 -2.15
N ARG A 49 -2.06 8.73 -3.22
CA ARG A 49 -3.02 8.13 -4.16
C ARG A 49 -3.80 6.99 -3.53
N VAL A 50 -3.16 6.09 -2.78
CA VAL A 50 -3.83 4.99 -2.06
C VAL A 50 -4.80 5.56 -1.03
N ARG A 51 -4.39 6.61 -0.30
CA ARG A 51 -5.28 7.33 0.63
C ARG A 51 -6.49 7.95 -0.06
N GLN A 52 -6.30 8.55 -1.24
CA GLN A 52 -7.39 9.16 -2.03
C GLN A 52 -8.28 8.13 -2.71
N ALA A 53 -7.71 7.00 -3.13
CA ALA A 53 -8.42 5.91 -3.81
C ALA A 53 -9.20 5.02 -2.84
N GLY A 54 -8.88 5.06 -1.54
CA GLY A 54 -9.52 4.25 -0.49
C GLY A 54 -11.01 4.54 -0.25
N PHE A 55 -11.73 5.17 -1.20
CA PHE A 55 -13.14 5.51 -1.08
C PHE A 55 -13.47 6.10 0.29
N ILE A 56 -12.63 7.02 0.76
CA ILE A 56 -12.92 7.86 1.92
C ILE A 56 -13.98 8.86 1.48
N ARG A 57 -15.18 8.34 1.27
CA ARG A 57 -16.39 9.11 1.29
C ARG A 57 -16.53 9.65 2.71
N ASP A 58 -17.15 10.81 2.83
CA ASP A 58 -17.34 11.44 4.14
C ASP A 58 -18.15 10.55 5.12
N ASP A 59 -18.88 9.56 4.59
CA ASP A 59 -19.69 8.57 5.31
C ASP A 59 -19.01 7.20 5.54
N ALA A 60 -17.78 6.98 5.06
CA ALA A 60 -17.11 5.69 5.19
C ALA A 60 -16.80 5.32 6.66
N THR A 61 -17.15 4.08 7.03
CA THR A 61 -16.93 3.50 8.36
C THR A 61 -15.59 2.76 8.45
N LEU A 62 -15.18 2.40 9.67
CA LEU A 62 -14.00 1.53 9.88
C LEU A 62 -14.19 0.17 9.19
N GLN A 63 -15.40 -0.39 9.22
CA GLN A 63 -15.69 -1.66 8.57
C GLN A 63 -15.52 -1.56 7.05
N ASP A 64 -15.97 -0.47 6.42
CA ASP A 64 -15.78 -0.26 4.98
C ASP A 64 -14.28 -0.27 4.62
N MET A 65 -13.44 0.37 5.43
CA MET A 65 -11.98 0.37 5.23
C MET A 65 -11.37 -1.03 5.39
N GLN A 66 -11.87 -1.83 6.36
CA GLN A 66 -11.43 -3.21 6.57
C GLN A 66 -11.82 -4.11 5.39
N GLU A 67 -13.03 -3.96 4.83
CA GLU A 67 -13.47 -4.71 3.66
C GLU A 67 -12.62 -4.40 2.42
N VAL A 68 -12.26 -3.13 2.23
CA VAL A 68 -11.37 -2.70 1.15
C VAL A 68 -9.95 -3.22 1.36
N PHE A 69 -9.43 -3.18 2.59
CA PHE A 69 -8.14 -3.76 2.95
C PHE A 69 -8.10 -5.25 2.58
N ASP A 70 -9.09 -6.01 3.03
CA ASP A 70 -9.14 -7.46 2.81
C ASP A 70 -9.23 -7.77 1.32
N ALA A 71 -10.01 -7.00 0.54
CA ALA A 71 -10.09 -7.17 -0.90
C ALA A 71 -8.75 -6.88 -1.61
N ALA A 72 -8.06 -5.80 -1.22
CA ALA A 72 -6.73 -5.49 -1.74
C ALA A 72 -5.73 -6.61 -1.40
N MET A 73 -5.74 -7.10 -0.16
CA MET A 73 -4.86 -8.19 0.28
C MET A 73 -5.16 -9.51 -0.42
N ARG A 74 -6.43 -9.85 -0.67
CA ARG A 74 -6.80 -11.03 -1.46
C ARG A 74 -6.32 -10.91 -2.90
N ASN A 75 -6.49 -9.74 -3.53
CA ASN A 75 -6.03 -9.52 -4.89
C ASN A 75 -4.51 -9.61 -5.00
N LEU A 76 -3.79 -9.04 -4.03
CA LEU A 76 -2.34 -9.09 -3.96
C LEU A 76 -1.84 -10.52 -3.72
N ALA A 77 -2.46 -11.26 -2.81
CA ALA A 77 -2.13 -12.67 -2.55
C ALA A 77 -2.38 -13.56 -3.77
N ALA A 78 -3.35 -13.23 -4.62
CA ALA A 78 -3.63 -13.96 -5.85
C ALA A 78 -2.61 -13.70 -6.98
N ARG A 79 -1.88 -12.58 -6.94
CA ARG A 79 -1.00 -12.10 -8.03
C ARG A 79 0.48 -11.97 -7.65
N GLY A 80 0.79 -11.97 -6.35
CA GLY A 80 2.10 -11.63 -5.81
C GLY A 80 2.69 -12.70 -4.90
N THR A 81 3.79 -12.33 -4.25
CA THR A 81 4.54 -13.13 -3.28
C THR A 81 4.16 -12.75 -1.85
N ALA A 82 4.63 -13.55 -0.87
CA ALA A 82 4.47 -13.21 0.54
C ALA A 82 5.14 -11.87 0.91
N SER A 83 6.27 -11.53 0.26
CA SER A 83 6.93 -10.24 0.46
C SER A 83 6.07 -9.09 -0.05
N ASP A 84 5.46 -9.25 -1.25
CA ASP A 84 4.55 -8.25 -1.79
C ASP A 84 3.37 -8.00 -0.86
N CYS A 85 2.81 -9.06 -0.28
CA CYS A 85 1.74 -8.95 0.71
C CYS A 85 2.20 -8.17 1.96
N ALA A 86 3.43 -8.37 2.43
CA ALA A 86 3.96 -7.63 3.57
C ALA A 86 4.14 -6.13 3.24
N VAL A 87 4.67 -5.82 2.06
CA VAL A 87 4.84 -4.45 1.57
C VAL A 87 3.48 -3.77 1.35
N GLY A 88 2.55 -4.43 0.67
CA GLY A 88 1.20 -3.92 0.44
C GLY A 88 0.46 -3.63 1.76
N LYS A 89 0.59 -4.51 2.75
CA LYS A 89 0.06 -4.27 4.10
C LYS A 89 0.69 -3.03 4.75
N ALA A 90 1.99 -2.83 4.62
CA ALA A 90 2.67 -1.65 5.17
C ALA A 90 2.18 -0.37 4.50
N ILE A 91 2.07 -0.35 3.16
CA ILE A 91 1.58 0.80 2.39
C ILE A 91 0.15 1.16 2.80
N LEU A 92 -0.76 0.19 2.92
CA LEU A 92 -2.15 0.44 3.32
C LEU A 92 -2.24 1.01 4.75
N ASN A 93 -1.46 0.44 5.68
CA ASN A 93 -1.44 0.93 7.05
C ASN A 93 -0.90 2.36 7.15
N GLU A 94 0.16 2.68 6.42
CA GLU A 94 0.72 4.02 6.41
C GLU A 94 -0.23 5.03 5.74
N ALA A 95 -0.83 4.66 4.61
CA ALA A 95 -1.78 5.51 3.90
C ALA A 95 -3.03 5.85 4.73
N TRP A 96 -3.47 4.94 5.60
CA TRP A 96 -4.69 5.08 6.40
C TRP A 96 -4.46 5.33 7.89
N LEU A 97 -3.22 5.55 8.30
CA LEU A 97 -2.87 5.84 9.69
C LEU A 97 -3.76 6.95 10.28
N GLY A 98 -4.44 6.62 11.37
CA GLY A 98 -5.31 7.55 12.10
C GLY A 98 -6.65 7.90 11.44
N LEU A 99 -6.95 7.38 10.24
CA LEU A 99 -8.24 7.58 9.57
C LEU A 99 -9.29 6.67 10.18
N ARG A 100 -10.40 7.25 10.65
CA ARG A 100 -11.56 6.51 11.21
C ARG A 100 -11.21 5.47 12.30
N GLY A 101 -10.08 5.66 13.00
CA GLY A 101 -9.61 4.70 14.02
C GLY A 101 -8.88 3.47 13.47
N TRP A 102 -8.49 3.46 12.18
CA TRP A 102 -7.79 2.36 11.49
C TRP A 102 -6.57 1.82 12.26
N SER A 103 -5.82 2.72 12.91
CA SER A 103 -4.69 2.35 13.76
C SER A 103 -4.34 3.48 14.72
N ARG A 104 -5.16 3.67 15.75
CA ARG A 104 -4.78 4.37 16.98
C ARG A 104 -4.61 3.36 18.11
#